data_AF-A0A410TP37-F1
#
_entry.id   AF-A0A410TP37-F1
#
_cell.length_a   1.000
_cell.length_b   1.000
_cell.length_c   1.000
_cell.angle_alpha   90.00
_cell.angle_beta   90.00
_cell.angle_gamma   90.00
#
_symmetry.space_group_name_H-M   'P 1'
#
loop_
_entity.id
_entity.type
_entity.pdbx_description
1 polymer ?
#
loop_
_entity_poly.entity_id
_entity_poly.type
_entity_poly.pdbx_seq_one_letter_code
_entity_poly.pdbx_strand_id
1 'polypeptide(L)'
;MSRTTTYRCLNCLDHAVTRAFDTSHLSRTCQNCDSFERFANEAVIERFEALEASPPTEFDWERLDRREKLIVAERLARTDATLADVSVTETDADEAAGPDGETASGKSAEAESGKSPGTDP
;
A
#
# COMPACT_ATOMS: atom_id res chain seq x y z
N MET A 1 12.04 -0.28 -28.06
CA MET A 1 12.34 0.59 -26.91
C MET A 1 11.73 -0.04 -25.69
N SER A 2 12.50 -0.26 -24.62
CA SER A 2 11.96 -0.72 -23.34
C SER A 2 11.06 0.37 -22.79
N ARG A 3 9.78 0.08 -22.51
CA ARG A 3 8.90 1.05 -21.87
C ARG A 3 9.35 1.23 -20.43
N THR A 4 9.59 2.47 -20.03
CA THR A 4 9.91 2.81 -18.65
C THR A 4 8.75 3.55 -18.02
N THR A 5 8.49 3.26 -16.76
CA THR A 5 7.43 3.86 -15.95
C THR A 5 8.05 4.58 -14.76
N THR A 6 7.51 5.74 -14.44
CA THR A 6 7.89 6.53 -13.27
C THR A 6 6.96 6.23 -12.12
N TYR A 7 7.51 6.21 -10.91
CA TYR A 7 6.79 5.97 -9.67
C TYR A 7 7.18 7.02 -8.65
N ARG A 8 6.22 7.59 -7.94
CA ARG A 8 6.40 8.74 -7.03
C ARG A 8 6.05 8.37 -5.59
N CYS A 9 6.87 8.81 -4.65
CA CYS A 9 6.68 8.56 -3.22
C CYS A 9 5.37 9.17 -2.72
N LEU A 10 4.48 8.37 -2.12
CA LEU A 10 3.18 8.86 -1.64
C LEU A 10 3.24 9.76 -0.39
N ASN A 11 4.38 9.76 0.31
CA ASN A 11 4.58 10.60 1.48
C ASN A 11 5.02 12.01 1.06
N CYS A 12 6.19 12.15 0.44
CA CYS A 12 6.74 13.47 0.11
C CYS A 12 6.32 14.01 -1.27
N LEU A 13 5.89 13.16 -2.20
CA LEU A 13 5.59 13.49 -3.61
C LEU A 13 6.77 14.10 -4.41
N ASP A 14 7.86 14.50 -3.77
CA ASP A 14 9.02 15.13 -4.39
C ASP A 14 9.98 14.13 -5.07
N HIS A 15 10.07 12.89 -4.56
CA HIS A 15 10.97 11.89 -5.11
C HIS A 15 10.24 10.89 -6.00
N ALA A 16 10.83 10.65 -7.18
CA ALA A 16 10.34 9.66 -8.13
C ALA A 16 11.47 8.74 -8.63
N VAL A 17 11.11 7.52 -9.00
CA VAL A 17 12.02 6.49 -9.52
C VAL A 17 11.48 5.94 -10.83
N THR A 18 12.37 5.73 -11.80
CA THR A 18 12.00 5.20 -13.12
C THR A 18 12.48 3.76 -13.28
N ARG A 19 11.61 2.86 -13.75
CA ARG A 19 11.86 1.42 -13.88
C ARG A 19 11.29 0.87 -15.18
N ALA A 20 11.85 -0.25 -15.67
CA ALA A 20 11.49 -0.86 -16.94
C ALA A 20 10.36 -1.92 -16.83
N PHE A 21 9.52 -1.81 -15.81
CA PHE A 21 8.35 -2.65 -15.57
C PHE A 21 7.17 -1.76 -15.18
N ASP A 22 5.96 -2.27 -15.39
CA ASP A 22 4.70 -1.55 -15.18
C ASP A 22 3.84 -2.26 -14.13
N THR A 23 3.99 -1.83 -12.88
CA THR A 23 3.20 -2.27 -11.72
C THR A 23 2.42 -1.08 -11.14
N SER A 24 1.55 -1.33 -10.17
CA SER A 24 0.76 -0.27 -9.54
C SER A 24 1.60 0.55 -8.57
N HIS A 25 2.43 -0.12 -7.79
CA HIS A 25 3.30 0.52 -6.83
C HIS A 25 4.54 -0.30 -6.52
N LEU A 26 5.51 0.38 -5.90
CA LEU A 26 6.72 -0.21 -5.35
C LEU A 26 6.82 0.14 -3.87
N SER A 27 7.18 -0.81 -3.02
CA SER A 27 7.51 -0.51 -1.62
C SER A 27 9.01 -0.42 -1.47
N ARG A 28 9.51 0.75 -1.03
CA ARG A 28 10.94 0.98 -0.80
C ARG A 28 11.17 2.21 0.08
N THR A 29 12.37 2.30 0.65
CA THR A 29 12.83 3.52 1.30
C THR A 29 12.99 4.65 0.27
N CYS A 30 12.38 5.79 0.56
CA CYS A 30 12.52 7.01 -0.20
C CYS A 30 13.86 7.69 0.11
N GLN A 31 14.60 8.09 -0.92
CA GLN A 31 15.91 8.74 -0.76
C GLN A 31 15.81 10.25 -0.45
N ASN A 32 14.60 10.80 -0.39
CA ASN A 32 14.35 12.22 -0.08
C ASN A 32 13.79 12.42 1.33
N CYS A 33 12.84 11.60 1.76
CA CYS A 33 12.20 11.72 3.08
C CYS A 33 12.59 10.59 4.05
N ASP A 34 13.49 9.70 3.65
CA ASP A 34 14.01 8.56 4.42
C ASP A 34 12.96 7.56 4.97
N SER A 35 11.67 7.76 4.67
CA SER A 35 10.60 6.86 5.09
C SER A 35 10.46 5.67 4.13
N PHE A 36 10.06 4.53 4.69
CA PHE A 36 9.71 3.34 3.92
C PHE A 36 8.28 3.49 3.41
N GLU A 37 8.12 3.70 2.11
CA GLU A 37 6.86 4.13 1.53
C GLU A 37 6.49 3.33 0.29
N ARG A 38 5.22 3.46 -0.08
CA ARG A 38 4.75 3.11 -1.41
C ARG A 38 5.08 4.23 -2.39
N PHE A 39 5.60 3.83 -3.54
CA PHE A 39 5.82 4.66 -4.71
C PHE A 39 4.76 4.29 -5.74
N ALA A 40 3.76 5.15 -5.93
CA ALA A 40 2.67 4.90 -6.87
C ALA A 40 3.09 5.25 -8.30
N ASN A 41 2.57 4.50 -9.26
CA ASN A 41 2.76 4.75 -10.68
C ASN A 41 2.33 6.18 -11.07
N GLU A 42 3.12 6.86 -11.89
CA GLU A 42 2.91 8.28 -12.23
C GLU A 42 1.52 8.53 -12.84
N ALA A 43 1.03 7.63 -13.70
CA ALA A 43 -0.30 7.77 -14.31
C ALA A 43 -1.43 7.77 -13.25
N VAL A 44 -1.23 7.07 -12.14
CA VAL A 44 -2.17 7.05 -11.01
C VAL A 44 -2.13 8.38 -10.26
N ILE A 45 -0.94 8.96 -10.06
CA ILE A 45 -0.78 10.27 -9.43
C ILE A 45 -1.40 11.37 -10.29
N GLU A 46 -1.08 11.40 -11.59
CA GLU A 46 -1.64 12.37 -12.52
C GLU A 46 -3.17 12.29 -12.53
N ARG A 47 -3.73 11.07 -12.52
CA ARG A 47 -5.18 10.88 -12.48
C ARG A 47 -5.80 11.34 -11.16
N PHE A 48 -5.16 11.03 -10.04
CA PHE A 48 -5.58 11.47 -8.71
C PHE A 48 -5.58 12.99 -8.62
N GLU A 49 -4.49 13.66 -9.02
CA GLU A 49 -4.37 15.12 -8.99
C GLU A 49 -5.41 15.80 -9.90
N ALA A 50 -5.69 15.23 -11.08
CA ALA A 50 -6.73 15.74 -11.96
C ALA A 50 -8.14 15.66 -11.35
N LEU A 51 -8.43 14.59 -10.62
CA LEU A 51 -9.71 14.41 -9.92
C LEU A 51 -9.80 15.32 -8.68
N GLU A 52 -8.70 15.50 -7.94
CA GLU A 52 -8.65 16.46 -6.82
C GLU A 52 -8.83 17.90 -7.30
N ALA A 53 -8.22 18.27 -8.42
CA ALA A 53 -8.33 19.62 -8.98
C ALA A 53 -9.73 19.91 -9.56
N SER A 54 -10.42 18.86 -10.03
CA SER A 54 -11.77 18.95 -10.60
C SER A 54 -12.60 17.73 -10.22
N PRO A 55 -13.15 17.69 -8.99
CA PRO A 55 -13.93 16.56 -8.52
C PRO A 55 -15.13 16.27 -9.43
N PRO A 56 -15.37 15.00 -9.82
CA PRO A 56 -16.53 14.62 -10.62
C PRO A 56 -17.83 14.89 -9.87
N THR A 57 -18.88 15.33 -10.57
CA THR A 57 -20.16 15.69 -9.92
C THR A 57 -21.06 14.47 -9.72
N GLU A 58 -20.95 13.49 -10.62
CA GLU A 58 -21.70 12.24 -10.62
C GLU A 58 -21.13 11.15 -9.71
N PHE A 59 -20.01 11.43 -9.03
CA PHE A 59 -19.33 10.50 -8.14
C PHE A 59 -18.97 11.23 -6.84
N ASP A 60 -19.29 10.62 -5.70
CA ASP A 60 -19.11 11.24 -4.38
C ASP A 60 -17.64 11.22 -3.94
N TRP A 61 -16.81 11.99 -4.64
CA TRP A 61 -15.36 12.06 -4.47
C TRP A 61 -14.97 12.58 -3.09
N GLU A 62 -15.70 13.56 -2.57
CA GLU A 62 -15.39 14.22 -1.29
C GLU A 62 -15.67 13.34 -0.06
N ARG A 63 -16.51 12.31 -0.20
CA ARG A 63 -16.73 11.32 0.87
C ARG A 63 -15.52 10.38 1.05
N LEU A 64 -14.73 10.19 0.00
CA LEU A 64 -13.62 9.25 0.03
C LEU A 64 -12.41 9.80 0.78
N ASP A 65 -11.75 8.94 1.54
CA ASP A 65 -10.46 9.27 2.09
C ASP A 65 -9.35 9.26 1.01
N ARG A 66 -8.15 9.76 1.37
CA ARG A 66 -7.03 9.84 0.42
C ARG A 66 -6.65 8.48 -0.17
N ARG A 67 -6.74 7.40 0.60
CA ARG A 67 -6.39 6.05 0.14
C ARG A 67 -7.44 5.54 -0.84
N GLU A 68 -8.71 5.67 -0.50
CA GLU A 68 -9.84 5.30 -1.37
C GLU A 68 -9.78 6.05 -2.70
N LYS A 69 -9.53 7.36 -2.67
CA LYS A 69 -9.32 8.18 -3.86
C LYS A 69 -8.17 7.68 -4.75
N LEU A 70 -7.05 7.25 -4.14
CA LEU A 70 -5.93 6.66 -4.87
C LEU A 70 -6.29 5.32 -5.53
N ILE A 71 -7.13 4.50 -4.88
CA ILE A 71 -7.63 3.23 -5.47
C ILE A 71 -8.51 3.52 -6.68
N VAL A 72 -9.42 4.50 -6.59
CA VAL A 72 -10.24 4.93 -7.72
C VAL A 72 -9.36 5.45 -8.87
N ALA A 73 -8.40 6.32 -8.57
CA ALA A 73 -7.47 6.85 -9.56
C ALA A 73 -6.66 5.73 -10.24
N GLU A 74 -6.22 4.72 -9.48
CA GLU A 74 -5.49 3.57 -10.02
C GLU A 74 -6.35 2.81 -11.03
N ARG A 75 -7.59 2.50 -10.65
CA ARG A 75 -8.51 1.76 -11.51
C ARG A 75 -8.79 2.50 -12.81
N LEU A 76 -9.00 3.81 -12.75
CA LEU A 76 -9.25 4.64 -13.94
C LEU A 76 -8.00 4.84 -14.81
N ALA A 77 -6.81 4.91 -14.22
CA ALA A 77 -5.58 5.17 -14.96
C ALA A 77 -5.00 3.92 -15.64
N ARG A 78 -5.25 2.74 -15.06
CA ARG A 78 -4.56 1.51 -15.44
C ARG A 78 -5.47 0.42 -16.02
N THR A 79 -6.77 0.69 -16.10
CA THR A 79 -7.75 -0.20 -16.72
C THR A 79 -8.69 0.62 -17.61
N ASP A 80 -9.51 -0.05 -18.42
CA ASP A 80 -10.55 0.60 -19.23
C ASP A 80 -11.82 0.94 -18.42
N ALA A 81 -11.75 0.90 -17.08
CA ALA A 81 -12.87 1.22 -16.20
C ALA A 81 -13.21 2.71 -16.21
N THR A 82 -14.49 3.00 -16.08
CA THR A 82 -15.04 4.34 -15.89
C THR A 82 -15.47 4.56 -14.44
N LEU A 83 -15.81 5.80 -14.07
CA LEU A 83 -16.34 6.10 -12.73
C LEU A 83 -17.62 5.31 -12.41
N ALA A 84 -18.40 4.94 -13.43
CA ALA A 84 -19.61 4.14 -13.25
C ALA A 84 -19.32 2.68 -12.87
N ASP A 85 -18.11 2.19 -13.17
CA ASP A 85 -17.67 0.82 -12.85
C ASP A 85 -17.03 0.71 -11.46
N VAL A 86 -16.87 1.84 -10.76
CA VAL A 86 -16.18 1.93 -9.48
C VAL A 86 -17.21 2.00 -8.34
N SER A 87 -17.14 1.02 -7.45
CA SER A 87 -17.84 1.03 -6.17
C SER A 87 -16.80 0.85 -5.07
N VAL A 88 -16.67 1.82 -4.18
CA VAL A 88 -15.79 1.76 -3.01
C VAL A 88 -16.66 1.42 -1.79
N THR A 89 -16.56 0.19 -1.31
CA THR A 89 -17.19 -0.29 -0.07
C THR A 89 -16.16 -0.34 1.05
N GLU A 90 -16.58 -0.10 2.30
CA GLU A 90 -15.72 0.01 3.50
C GLU A 90 -14.75 -1.19 3.72
N THR A 91 -14.98 -2.32 3.05
CA THR A 91 -14.16 -3.55 3.13
C THR A 91 -12.84 -3.50 2.36
N ASP A 92 -12.65 -2.56 1.43
CA ASP A 92 -11.37 -2.44 0.66
C ASP A 92 -10.19 -1.92 1.53
N ALA A 93 -10.49 -1.54 2.78
CA ALA A 93 -9.50 -1.07 3.76
C ALA A 93 -8.63 -2.21 4.33
N ASP A 94 -9.10 -3.47 4.32
CA ASP A 94 -8.51 -4.57 5.13
C ASP A 94 -7.81 -5.68 4.32
N GLU A 95 -7.77 -5.67 2.99
CA GLU A 95 -7.03 -6.71 2.23
C GLU A 95 -5.52 -6.37 2.10
N ALA A 96 -4.86 -6.14 3.25
CA ALA A 96 -3.40 -6.14 3.40
C ALA A 96 -2.94 -6.95 4.63
N ALA A 97 -3.85 -7.59 5.37
CA ALA A 97 -3.53 -8.60 6.36
C ALA A 97 -3.94 -9.96 5.79
N GLY A 98 -2.95 -10.77 5.39
CA GLY A 98 -3.21 -12.10 4.85
C GLY A 98 -4.01 -12.97 5.83
N PRO A 99 -4.87 -13.86 5.32
CA PRO A 99 -5.64 -14.72 6.18
C PRO A 99 -4.75 -15.83 6.79
N ASP A 100 -4.87 -15.92 8.11
CA ASP A 100 -4.79 -17.12 8.94
C ASP A 100 -3.42 -17.62 9.43
N GLY A 101 -3.14 -17.22 10.67
CA GLY A 101 -2.35 -18.01 11.60
C GLY A 101 -3.00 -19.36 11.87
N GLU A 102 -2.36 -20.43 11.39
CA GLU A 102 -2.65 -21.78 11.84
C GLU A 102 -2.13 -21.95 13.28
N THR A 103 -3.07 -21.94 14.22
CA THR A 103 -2.81 -22.19 15.64
C THR A 103 -2.80 -23.70 15.88
N ALA A 104 -1.65 -24.36 15.66
CA ALA A 104 -1.45 -25.72 16.14
C ALA A 104 -1.05 -25.68 17.62
N SER A 105 -2.06 -25.87 18.47
CA SER A 105 -2.01 -26.04 19.91
C SER A 105 -0.94 -27.06 20.37
N GLY A 106 0.26 -26.59 20.71
CA GLY A 106 1.26 -27.34 21.45
C GLY A 106 0.93 -27.36 22.95
N LYS A 107 0.29 -28.43 23.41
CA LYS A 107 -0.05 -28.63 24.82
C LYS A 107 1.19 -29.01 25.64
N SER A 108 1.53 -28.10 26.54
CA SER A 108 2.19 -28.20 27.85
C SER A 108 3.35 -29.19 28.06
N ALA A 109 4.47 -28.59 28.46
CA ALA A 109 5.62 -29.19 29.10
C ALA A 109 5.30 -29.87 30.44
N GLU A 110 6.02 -30.94 30.74
CA GLU A 110 6.43 -31.30 32.10
C GLU A 110 7.93 -31.00 32.22
N ALA A 111 8.27 -30.16 33.20
CA ALA A 111 9.63 -29.82 33.58
C ALA A 111 10.01 -30.67 34.79
N GLU A 112 11.25 -31.16 34.88
CA GLU A 112 11.95 -31.31 36.17
C GLU A 112 13.45 -31.00 36.05
N SER A 113 13.78 -29.82 36.58
CA SER A 113 14.84 -29.56 37.56
C SER A 113 16.29 -29.94 37.24
N GLY A 114 17.01 -28.98 36.64
CA GLY A 114 18.47 -28.94 36.57
C GLY A 114 19.03 -27.71 37.30
N LYS A 115 19.35 -27.88 38.59
CA LYS A 115 20.46 -27.30 39.36
C LYS A 115 20.78 -25.79 39.20
N SER A 116 20.44 -25.02 40.24
CA SER A 116 20.93 -23.65 40.45
C SER A 116 22.41 -23.59 40.91
N PRO A 117 23.08 -22.43 40.72
CA PRO A 117 24.52 -22.25 40.83
C PRO A 117 24.96 -21.85 42.25
N GLY A 118 26.21 -22.18 42.59
CA GLY A 118 26.89 -21.68 43.79
C GLY A 118 28.20 -21.00 43.40
N THR A 119 28.24 -19.69 43.62
CA THR A 119 29.37 -18.77 43.47
C THR A 119 30.18 -18.72 44.78
N ASP A 120 31.53 -18.82 44.68
CA ASP A 120 32.65 -18.27 45.50
C ASP A 120 32.58 -18.22 47.05
N PRO A 121 33.70 -18.23 47.82
CA PRO A 121 35.09 -17.85 47.46
C PRO A 121 36.19 -18.92 47.64
#